data_AF-A0A841GYC9-F1
#
_entry.id   AF-A0A841GYC9-F1
#
_cell.length_a   1.000
_cell.length_b   1.000
_cell.length_c   1.000
_cell.angle_alpha   90.00
_cell.angle_beta   90.00
_cell.angle_gamma   90.00
#
_symmetry.space_group_name_H-M   'P 1'
#
loop_
_entity.id
_entity.type
_entity.pdbx_description
1 polymer ?
#
loop_
_entity_poly.entity_id
_entity_poly.type
_entity_poly.pdbx_seq_one_letter_code
_entity_poly.pdbx_strand_id
1 'polypeptide(L)'
;MSDLIGHCPNCQTSIRSDHPYAWCSKCGAPLPAELKAGLNLPATAKPVERKITGPQVGFRVFSSGMLSWEELFADAARFASSVGRDQLINISHSEDDNEGVVTVWYWR
;
A
#
# COMPACT_ATOMS: atom_id res chain seq x y z
N MET A 1 12.42 -33.51 3.10
CA MET A 1 11.49 -33.27 1.97
C MET A 1 10.37 -32.42 2.53
N SER A 2 9.94 -31.37 1.84
CA SER A 2 8.85 -30.52 2.35
C SER A 2 7.50 -31.16 2.12
N ASP A 3 6.65 -31.13 3.14
CA ASP A 3 5.33 -31.78 3.10
C ASP A 3 4.32 -30.83 2.48
N LEU A 4 3.36 -31.37 1.73
CA LEU A 4 2.23 -30.59 1.24
C LEU A 4 1.27 -30.35 2.41
N ILE A 5 1.04 -29.08 2.76
CA ILE A 5 0.11 -28.71 3.84
C ILE A 5 -1.30 -28.47 3.30
N GLY A 6 -1.41 -27.94 2.08
CA GLY A 6 -2.70 -27.69 1.46
C GLY A 6 -2.61 -26.77 0.25
N HIS A 7 -3.72 -26.13 -0.09
CA HIS A 7 -3.83 -25.24 -1.25
C HIS A 7 -4.29 -23.85 -0.81
N CYS A 8 -3.76 -22.81 -1.44
CA CYS A 8 -4.20 -21.44 -1.22
C CYS A 8 -5.70 -21.33 -1.58
N PRO A 9 -6.57 -20.85 -0.68
CA PRO A 9 -8.01 -20.77 -0.96
C PRO A 9 -8.34 -19.79 -2.09
N ASN A 10 -7.48 -18.80 -2.35
CA ASN A 10 -7.71 -17.79 -3.38
C ASN A 10 -7.27 -18.22 -4.79
N CYS A 11 -6.13 -18.93 -4.92
CA CYS A 11 -5.56 -19.25 -6.23
C CYS A 11 -5.21 -20.73 -6.43
N GLN A 12 -5.57 -21.59 -5.47
CA GLN A 12 -5.40 -23.03 -5.49
C GLN A 12 -3.94 -23.51 -5.64
N THR A 13 -2.97 -22.63 -5.40
CA THR A 13 -1.55 -23.01 -5.44
C THR A 13 -1.20 -23.87 -4.24
N SER A 14 -0.45 -24.94 -4.47
CA SER A 14 0.03 -25.84 -3.42
C SER A 14 0.99 -25.12 -2.45
N ILE A 15 0.72 -25.25 -1.17
CA ILE A 15 1.51 -24.69 -0.07
C ILE A 15 2.22 -25.84 0.66
N ARG A 16 3.54 -25.78 0.71
CA ARG A 16 4.38 -26.79 1.36
C ARG A 16 4.97 -26.28 2.67
N SER A 17 5.46 -27.18 3.52
CA SER A 17 5.95 -26.83 4.87
C SER A 17 7.22 -26.01 4.92
N ASP A 18 7.97 -25.94 3.82
CA ASP A 18 9.09 -25.02 3.64
C ASP A 18 8.69 -23.66 3.06
N HIS A 19 7.38 -23.38 2.91
CA HIS A 19 6.93 -22.12 2.33
C HIS A 19 7.37 -20.94 3.23
N PRO A 20 8.16 -19.99 2.71
CA PRO A 20 8.95 -19.04 3.53
C PRO A 20 8.14 -17.89 4.13
N TYR A 21 6.86 -17.74 3.73
CA TYR A 21 6.03 -16.60 4.10
C TYR A 21 4.66 -17.01 4.63
N ALA A 22 4.04 -16.10 5.37
CA ALA A 22 2.68 -16.23 5.89
C ALA A 22 1.56 -15.84 4.89
N TRP A 23 1.92 -15.58 3.62
CA TRP A 23 1.04 -15.23 2.50
C TRP A 23 1.37 -16.09 1.27
N CYS A 24 0.44 -16.25 0.33
CA CYS A 24 0.67 -17.03 -0.88
C CYS A 24 1.64 -16.31 -1.82
N SER A 25 2.71 -17.00 -2.26
CA SER A 25 3.70 -16.46 -3.20
C SER A 25 3.15 -16.16 -4.61
N LYS A 26 2.04 -16.80 -5.02
CA LYS A 26 1.45 -16.61 -6.34
C LYS A 26 0.47 -15.44 -6.41
N CYS A 27 -0.42 -15.31 -5.41
CA CYS A 27 -1.50 -14.31 -5.45
C CYS A 27 -1.40 -13.25 -4.36
N GLY A 28 -0.42 -13.31 -3.46
CA GLY A 28 -0.22 -12.34 -2.38
C GLY A 28 -1.22 -12.41 -1.23
N ALA A 29 -2.29 -13.22 -1.35
CA ALA A 29 -3.31 -13.33 -0.30
C ALA A 29 -2.72 -13.92 1.00
N PRO A 30 -3.12 -13.42 2.18
CA PRO A 30 -2.69 -13.96 3.46
C PRO A 30 -3.15 -15.42 3.61
N LEU A 31 -2.27 -16.30 4.09
CA LEU A 31 -2.66 -17.69 4.35
C LEU A 31 -3.55 -17.77 5.60
N PRO A 32 -4.56 -18.65 5.63
CA PRO A 32 -5.39 -18.87 6.80
C PRO A 32 -4.59 -19.57 7.91
N ALA A 33 -5.12 -19.55 9.14
CA ALA A 33 -4.40 -20.00 10.34
C ALA A 33 -3.98 -21.47 10.26
N GLU A 34 -4.80 -22.32 9.64
CA GLU A 34 -4.59 -23.75 9.48
C GLU A 34 -3.37 -24.04 8.61
N LEU A 35 -3.22 -23.31 7.50
CA LEU A 35 -2.05 -23.44 6.64
C LEU A 35 -0.79 -22.88 7.33
N LYS A 36 -0.92 -21.75 8.05
CA LYS A 36 0.18 -21.16 8.80
C LYS A 36 0.72 -22.08 9.90
N ALA A 37 -0.15 -22.83 10.58
CA ALA A 37 0.25 -23.76 11.63
C ALA A 37 1.12 -24.92 11.14
N GLY A 38 0.99 -25.30 9.86
CA GLY A 38 1.83 -26.32 9.24
C GLY A 38 3.19 -25.81 8.73
N LEU A 39 3.38 -24.49 8.64
CA LEU A 39 4.61 -23.93 8.08
C LEU A 39 5.77 -24.05 9.08
N ASN A 40 6.93 -24.49 8.58
CA ASN A 40 8.20 -24.40 9.29
C ASN A 40 8.79 -22.99 9.19
N LEU A 41 7.99 -21.97 9.53
CA LEU A 41 8.51 -20.62 9.64
C LEU A 41 9.45 -20.56 10.85
N PRO A 42 10.61 -19.90 10.73
CA PRO A 42 11.43 -19.62 11.91
C PRO A 42 10.57 -18.88 12.93
N ALA A 43 10.51 -19.39 14.16
CA ALA A 43 9.63 -18.95 15.25
C ALA A 43 9.89 -17.53 15.78
N THR A 44 10.52 -16.65 14.99
CA THR A 44 11.10 -15.38 15.45
C THR A 44 10.76 -14.16 14.61
N ALA A 45 9.83 -14.24 13.65
CA ALA A 45 9.20 -13.02 13.17
C ALA A 45 8.06 -12.63 14.12
N LYS A 46 8.40 -12.15 15.33
CA LYS A 46 7.45 -11.32 16.09
C LYS A 46 7.03 -10.17 15.16
N PRO A 47 5.74 -9.81 15.08
CA PRO A 47 5.34 -8.58 14.40
C PRO A 47 6.19 -7.45 14.98
N VAL A 48 7.13 -6.93 14.19
CA VAL A 48 7.88 -5.76 14.61
C VAL A 48 6.90 -4.61 14.48
N GLU A 49 6.25 -4.24 15.58
CA GLU A 49 5.62 -2.93 15.70
C GLU A 49 6.72 -1.89 15.50
N ARG A 50 6.88 -1.46 14.24
CA ARG A 50 7.76 -0.35 13.92
C ARG A 50 7.06 0.91 14.39
N LYS A 51 7.50 1.46 15.52
CA LYS A 51 7.25 2.88 15.80
C LYS A 51 7.88 3.68 14.65
N ILE A 52 7.05 4.30 13.82
CA ILE A 52 7.52 5.19 12.76
C ILE A 52 8.01 6.47 13.45
N THR A 53 9.32 6.58 13.64
CA THR A 53 9.98 7.72 14.31
C THR A 53 10.65 8.69 13.35
N GLY A 54 10.49 8.49 12.03
CA GLY A 54 11.02 9.37 10.98
C GLY A 54 9.95 10.31 10.42
N PRO A 55 10.36 11.27 9.55
CA PRO A 55 9.45 12.15 8.83
C PRO A 55 8.34 11.34 8.17
N GLN A 56 7.09 11.72 8.40
CA GLN A 56 5.96 10.98 7.87
C GLN A 56 5.54 11.58 6.53
N VAL A 57 5.22 10.75 5.55
CA VAL A 57 4.63 11.26 4.31
C VAL A 57 3.12 11.39 4.51
N GLY A 58 2.63 12.61 4.43
CA GLY A 58 1.22 12.93 4.27
C GLY A 58 0.87 13.17 2.80
N PHE A 59 -0.42 13.09 2.51
CA PHE A 59 -0.94 13.47 1.20
C PHE A 59 -2.29 14.18 1.33
N ARG A 60 -2.67 14.92 0.30
CA ARG A 60 -4.01 15.50 0.12
C ARG A 60 -4.45 15.31 -1.31
N VAL A 61 -5.67 14.80 -1.48
CA VAL A 61 -6.29 14.51 -2.78
C VAL A 61 -7.29 15.60 -3.12
N PHE A 62 -7.29 15.99 -4.38
CA PHE A 62 -8.26 16.87 -5.02
C PHE A 62 -8.84 16.10 -6.21
N SER A 63 -10.17 15.96 -6.31
CA SER A 63 -10.83 15.28 -7.43
C SER A 63 -11.64 16.26 -8.28
N SER A 64 -11.71 16.01 -9.57
CA SER A 64 -12.31 16.89 -10.58
C SER A 64 -13.84 16.94 -10.52
N GLY A 65 -14.51 16.20 -9.63
CA GLY A 65 -15.97 16.07 -9.49
C GLY A 65 -16.82 16.96 -10.42
N MET A 66 -16.99 18.23 -10.06
CA MET A 66 -17.61 19.25 -10.93
C MET A 66 -16.65 20.39 -11.34
N LEU A 67 -15.37 20.27 -11.02
CA LEU A 67 -14.35 21.29 -11.27
C LEU A 67 -13.71 21.10 -12.64
N SER A 68 -13.38 22.21 -13.29
CA SER A 68 -12.45 22.20 -14.41
C SER A 68 -11.05 21.75 -13.97
N TRP A 69 -10.24 21.30 -14.94
CA TRP A 69 -8.83 20.99 -14.70
C TRP A 69 -8.06 22.19 -14.14
N GLU A 70 -8.29 23.41 -14.63
CA GLU A 70 -7.64 24.59 -14.08
C GLU A 70 -8.01 24.83 -12.61
N GLU A 71 -9.28 24.70 -12.24
CA GLU A 71 -9.72 24.88 -10.85
C GLU A 71 -9.12 23.81 -9.94
N LEU A 72 -9.07 22.57 -10.41
CA LEU A 72 -8.49 21.45 -9.69
C LEU A 72 -7.01 21.65 -9.39
N PHE A 73 -6.23 22.04 -10.41
CA PHE A 73 -4.82 22.35 -10.25
C PHE A 73 -4.59 23.62 -9.42
N ALA A 74 -5.47 24.62 -9.52
CA ALA A 74 -5.38 25.84 -8.72
C ALA A 74 -5.59 25.56 -7.22
N ASP A 75 -6.55 24.69 -6.87
CA ASP A 75 -6.75 24.23 -5.49
C ASP A 75 -5.54 23.46 -4.96
N ALA A 76 -5.01 22.53 -5.75
CA ALA A 76 -3.81 21.77 -5.40
C ALA A 76 -2.59 22.70 -5.21
N ALA A 77 -2.39 23.67 -6.10
CA ALA A 77 -1.29 24.64 -6.01
C ALA A 77 -1.41 25.56 -4.79
N ARG A 78 -2.63 26.00 -4.45
CA ARG A 78 -2.90 26.78 -3.23
C ARG A 78 -2.53 25.98 -1.98
N PHE A 79 -2.93 24.72 -1.91
CA PHE A 79 -2.55 23.87 -0.79
C PHE A 79 -1.04 23.61 -0.73
N ALA A 80 -0.41 23.27 -1.86
CA ALA A 80 1.04 23.05 -1.93
C ALA A 80 1.83 24.29 -1.47
N SER A 81 1.35 25.48 -1.82
CA SER A 81 1.94 26.74 -1.35
C SER A 81 1.80 26.93 0.17
N SER A 82 0.70 26.46 0.77
CA SER A 82 0.48 26.54 2.23
C SER A 82 1.31 25.54 3.05
N VAL A 83 1.70 24.40 2.44
CA VAL A 83 2.59 23.40 3.04
C VAL A 83 4.02 23.96 3.18
N GLY A 84 4.44 24.80 2.23
CA GLY A 84 5.77 25.41 2.23
C GLY A 84 6.82 24.55 1.50
N ARG A 85 7.84 25.23 0.98
CA ARG A 85 8.83 24.66 0.05
C ARG A 85 9.55 23.42 0.60
N ASP A 86 9.93 23.44 1.87
CA ASP A 86 10.74 22.37 2.47
C ASP A 86 9.91 21.14 2.88
N GLN A 87 8.59 21.29 2.99
CA GLN A 87 7.68 20.20 3.31
C GLN A 87 7.04 19.58 2.07
N LEU A 88 6.98 20.30 0.94
CA LEU A 88 6.42 19.77 -0.31
C LEU A 88 7.34 18.71 -0.93
N ILE A 89 6.81 17.52 -1.18
CA ILE A 89 7.53 16.43 -1.84
C ILE A 89 7.24 16.45 -3.35
N ASN A 90 5.96 16.42 -3.73
CA ASN A 90 5.54 16.27 -5.13
C ASN A 90 4.07 16.66 -5.34
N ILE A 91 3.69 16.94 -6.59
CA ILE A 91 2.30 16.99 -7.05
C ILE A 91 2.15 16.01 -8.22
N SER A 92 1.29 15.01 -8.06
CA SER A 92 0.99 14.00 -9.07
C SER A 92 -0.46 14.13 -9.55
N HIS A 93 -0.74 13.75 -10.80
CA HIS A 93 -2.12 13.69 -11.30
C HIS A 93 -2.37 12.37 -12.03
N SER A 94 -3.64 11.97 -12.08
CA SER A 94 -4.17 10.85 -12.88
C SER A 94 -5.54 11.24 -13.41
N GLU A 95 -5.94 10.62 -14.51
CA GLU A 95 -7.23 10.85 -15.15
C GLU A 95 -7.76 9.52 -15.68
N ASP A 96 -9.07 9.33 -15.57
CA ASP A 96 -9.82 8.26 -16.23
C ASP A 96 -11.23 8.77 -16.57
N ASP A 97 -11.72 8.52 -17.79
CA ASP A 97 -13.04 8.98 -18.28
C ASP A 97 -13.41 10.44 -17.91
N ASN A 98 -12.46 11.35 -18.04
CA ASN A 98 -12.57 12.78 -17.73
C ASN A 98 -12.77 13.10 -16.24
N GLU A 99 -12.57 12.11 -15.36
CA GLU A 99 -12.46 12.25 -13.92
C GLU A 99 -10.97 12.33 -13.52
N GLY A 100 -10.53 13.53 -13.20
CA GLY A 100 -9.17 13.86 -12.80
C GLY A 100 -8.96 13.79 -11.29
N VAL A 101 -7.79 13.35 -10.86
CA VAL A 101 -7.34 13.42 -9.47
C VAL A 101 -5.97 14.05 -9.43
N VAL A 102 -5.79 15.04 -8.56
CA VAL A 102 -4.49 15.65 -8.23
C VAL A 102 -4.16 15.33 -6.78
N THR A 103 -2.95 14.83 -6.52
CA THR A 103 -2.48 14.51 -5.17
C THR A 103 -1.23 15.32 -4.84
N VAL A 104 -1.25 16.00 -3.70
CA VAL A 104 -0.09 16.73 -3.15
C VAL A 104 0.52 15.87 -2.04
N TRP A 105 1.80 15.53 -2.18
CA TRP A 105 2.58 14.75 -1.23
C TRP A 105 3.48 15.68 -0.41
N TYR A 106 3.53 15.49 0.91
CA TYR A 106 4.28 16.37 1.81
C TYR A 106 4.80 15.66 3.06
N TRP A 107 5.83 16.20 3.68
CA TRP A 107 6.33 15.76 4.99
C TRP A 107 5.43 16.27 6.13
N ARG A 108 5.14 15.40 7.10
CA ARG A 108 4.39 15.66 8.34
C ARG A 108 5.26 15.41 9.57
#